data_AF-A0A183TCC6-F1
#
_entry.id   AF-A0A183TCC6-F1
#
_cell.length_a   1.000
_cell.length_b   1.000
_cell.length_c   1.000
_cell.angle_alpha   90.00
_cell.angle_beta   90.00
_cell.angle_gamma   90.00
#
_symmetry.space_group_name_H-M   'P 1'
#
loop_
_entity.id
_entity.type
_entity.pdbx_description
1 polymer ?
#
loop_
_entity_poly.entity_id
_entity_poly.type
_entity_poly.pdbx_seq_one_letter_code
_entity_poly.pdbx_strand_id
1 'polypeptide(L)'
;LFFPPPEPDLFVLACHRFKDRPRIGRNILAFVASMDFAKSALGAGMMVVWVTDGKKIIPSIKQSLSYQLRTRVAFINNLTDFKPSVFGMPKYHKESLQELHLTFSDQG
;
A
#
# COMPACT_ATOMS: atom_id res chain seq x y z
N LEU A 1 -2.78 17.38 14.36
CA LEU A 1 -2.13 17.76 13.09
C LEU A 1 -2.51 16.72 12.04
N PHE A 2 -3.50 17.05 11.21
CA PHE A 2 -3.88 16.24 10.04
C PHE A 2 -3.10 16.83 8.87
N PHE A 3 -2.01 16.19 8.45
CA PHE A 3 -1.31 16.57 7.21
C PHE A 3 -2.10 15.95 6.06
N PRO A 4 -2.80 16.74 5.22
CA PRO A 4 -3.48 16.18 4.07
C PRO A 4 -2.44 15.62 3.09
N PRO A 5 -2.75 14.51 2.38
CA PRO A 5 -2.04 14.15 1.15
C PRO A 5 -1.91 15.41 0.26
N PRO A 6 -0.74 15.65 -0.35
CA PRO A 6 0.13 14.63 -0.93
C PRO A 6 1.57 14.63 -0.39
N GLU A 7 1.80 14.83 0.90
CA GLU A 7 3.17 14.70 1.43
C GLU A 7 3.62 13.22 1.46
N PRO A 8 4.77 12.86 0.85
CA PRO A 8 5.34 11.51 0.91
C PRO A 8 5.73 11.11 2.35
N ASP A 9 5.81 12.11 3.23
CA ASP A 9 6.29 12.05 4.60
C ASP A 9 5.54 11.02 5.45
N LEU A 10 4.25 10.78 5.22
CA LEU A 10 3.52 9.78 6.00
C LEU A 10 4.07 8.36 5.78
N PHE A 11 4.37 7.99 4.54
CA PHE A 11 4.91 6.68 4.20
C PHE A 11 6.37 6.54 4.65
N VAL A 12 7.15 7.60 4.48
CA VAL A 12 8.54 7.68 4.98
C VAL A 12 8.56 7.54 6.51
N LEU A 13 7.71 8.29 7.22
CA LEU A 13 7.57 8.24 8.67
C LEU A 13 7.14 6.86 9.15
N ALA A 14 6.21 6.19 8.46
CA ALA A 14 5.82 4.82 8.77
C ALA A 14 7.03 3.87 8.69
N CYS A 15 7.89 4.02 7.68
CA CYS A 15 9.12 3.24 7.56
C CYS A 15 10.10 3.49 8.71
N HIS A 16 10.18 4.73 9.21
CA HIS A 16 11.07 5.08 10.33
C HIS A 16 10.68 4.46 11.67
N ARG A 17 9.43 3.99 11.82
CA ARG A 17 8.93 3.33 13.03
C ARG A 17 9.32 1.85 13.14
N PHE A 18 9.79 1.24 12.06
CA PHE A 18 10.35 -0.12 12.14
C PHE A 18 11.66 -0.08 12.92
N LYS A 19 11.86 -1.04 13.83
CA LYS A 19 13.13 -1.20 14.58
C LYS A 19 14.30 -1.35 13.61
N ASP A 20 14.14 -2.24 12.62
CA ASP A 20 15.02 -2.37 11.47
C ASP A 20 14.41 -1.59 10.30
N ARG A 21 14.86 -0.35 10.13
CA ARG A 21 14.28 0.56 9.13
C ARG A 21 14.51 0.02 7.72
N PRO A 22 13.45 -0.22 6.93
CA PRO A 22 13.62 -0.66 5.55
C PRO A 22 14.25 0.46 4.73
N ARG A 23 15.09 0.10 3.76
CA ARG A 23 15.53 1.05 2.73
C ARG A 23 14.31 1.47 1.92
N ILE A 24 14.04 2.76 1.88
CA ILE A 24 12.91 3.31 1.12
C ILE A 24 13.19 3.13 -0.38
N GLY A 25 12.18 2.60 -1.09
CA GLY A 25 12.32 2.25 -2.50
C GLY A 25 11.33 1.17 -2.92
N ARG A 26 11.67 0.47 -4.02
CA ARG A 26 10.78 -0.51 -4.68
C ARG A 26 10.53 -1.80 -3.88
N ASN A 27 11.28 -2.01 -2.80
CA ASN A 27 11.12 -3.12 -1.85
C ASN A 27 10.02 -2.88 -0.81
N ILE A 28 9.36 -1.72 -0.84
CA ILE A 28 8.26 -1.39 0.07
C ILE A 28 6.96 -1.40 -0.74
N LEU A 29 5.95 -2.11 -0.22
CA LEU A 29 4.64 -2.24 -0.83
C LEU A 29 3.59 -1.54 0.04
N ALA A 30 2.98 -0.47 -0.47
CA ALA A 30 1.96 0.29 0.24
C ALA A 30 0.56 -0.11 -0.25
N PHE A 31 -0.34 -0.44 0.68
CA PHE A 31 -1.76 -0.65 0.38
C PHE A 31 -2.52 0.64 0.64
N VAL A 32 -3.24 1.13 -0.36
CA VAL A 32 -3.93 2.42 -0.30
C VAL A 32 -5.34 2.33 -0.90
N ALA A 33 -6.21 3.23 -0.46
CA ALA A 33 -7.62 3.28 -0.90
C ALA A 33 -7.92 4.41 -1.90
N SER A 34 -6.99 5.32 -2.17
CA SER A 34 -7.20 6.48 -3.07
C SER A 34 -5.99 6.80 -3.95
N MET A 35 -6.21 7.60 -5.01
CA MET A 35 -5.15 8.05 -5.90
C MET A 35 -4.15 8.97 -5.19
N ASP A 36 -4.64 9.80 -4.28
CA ASP A 36 -3.78 10.79 -3.62
C ASP A 36 -2.75 10.10 -2.73
N PHE A 37 -3.18 9.07 -2.00
CA PHE A 37 -2.27 8.20 -1.26
C PHE A 37 -1.37 7.38 -2.19
N ALA A 38 -1.88 6.90 -3.33
CA ALA A 38 -1.05 6.22 -4.32
C ALA A 38 0.07 7.12 -4.85
N LYS A 39 -0.23 8.38 -5.20
CA LYS A 39 0.74 9.37 -5.66
C LYS A 39 1.78 9.68 -4.58
N SER A 40 1.35 9.87 -3.33
CA SER A 40 2.25 10.09 -2.19
C SER A 40 3.22 8.91 -1.99
N ALA A 41 2.71 7.66 -1.96
CA ALA A 41 3.55 6.46 -1.85
C ALA A 41 4.52 6.28 -3.04
N LEU A 42 4.05 6.55 -4.26
CA LEU A 42 4.88 6.52 -5.47
C LEU A 42 6.00 7.55 -5.42
N GLY A 43 5.70 8.77 -4.94
CA GLY A 43 6.64 9.86 -4.68
C GLY A 43 7.70 9.49 -3.64
N ALA A 44 7.31 8.71 -2.62
CA ALA A 44 8.23 8.11 -1.66
C ALA A 44 9.04 6.92 -2.24
N GLY A 45 8.93 6.60 -3.54
CA GLY A 45 9.71 5.54 -4.16
C GLY A 45 9.16 4.12 -3.97
N MET A 46 7.95 3.95 -3.40
CA MET A 46 7.35 2.65 -3.06
C MET A 46 6.57 2.01 -4.22
N MET A 47 6.30 0.71 -4.11
CA MET A 47 5.29 0.02 -4.93
C MET A 47 3.92 0.21 -4.28
N VAL A 48 2.85 0.22 -5.07
CA VAL A 48 1.49 0.47 -4.58
C VAL A 48 0.55 -0.66 -4.97
N VAL A 49 -0.27 -1.10 -4.00
CA VAL A 49 -1.49 -1.86 -4.23
C VAL A 49 -2.65 -0.92 -3.92
N TRP A 50 -3.37 -0.50 -4.97
CA TRP A 50 -4.58 0.28 -4.77
C TRP A 50 -5.76 -0.67 -4.71
N VAL A 51 -6.35 -0.76 -3.51
CA VAL A 51 -7.58 -1.48 -3.22
C VAL A 51 -8.76 -0.55 -3.36
N THR A 52 -9.69 -0.86 -4.26
CA THR A 52 -10.84 0.02 -4.51
C THR A 52 -12.02 -0.24 -3.58
N ASP A 53 -12.01 -1.40 -2.94
CA ASP A 53 -13.08 -1.91 -2.08
C ASP A 53 -14.43 -1.88 -2.81
N GLY A 54 -14.46 -2.47 -4.01
CA GLY A 54 -15.64 -2.52 -4.89
C GLY A 54 -15.99 -1.21 -5.59
N LYS A 55 -15.29 -0.10 -5.31
CA LYS A 55 -15.53 1.17 -6.03
C LYS A 55 -15.06 1.05 -7.48
N LYS A 56 -15.89 1.53 -8.41
CA LYS A 56 -15.57 1.59 -9.84
C LYS A 56 -14.39 2.55 -10.05
N ILE A 57 -13.25 2.04 -10.53
CA ILE A 57 -12.16 2.91 -10.98
C ILE A 57 -12.57 3.53 -12.31
N ILE A 58 -12.64 4.85 -12.35
CA ILE A 58 -12.83 5.59 -13.59
C ILE A 58 -11.54 5.45 -14.43
N PRO A 59 -11.59 5.02 -15.70
CA PRO A 59 -10.38 4.82 -16.51
C PRO A 59 -9.45 6.03 -16.58
N SER A 60 -10.01 7.25 -16.57
CA SER A 60 -9.25 8.52 -16.54
C SER A 60 -8.34 8.65 -15.32
N ILE A 61 -8.72 8.06 -14.18
CA ILE A 61 -7.92 8.05 -12.96
C ILE A 61 -6.62 7.26 -13.21
N LYS A 62 -6.70 6.06 -13.83
CA LYS A 62 -5.49 5.29 -14.21
C LYS A 62 -4.65 6.04 -15.25
N GLN A 63 -5.31 6.76 -16.16
CA GLN A 63 -4.62 7.53 -17.20
C GLN A 63 -3.87 8.75 -16.66
N SER A 64 -4.27 9.28 -15.50
CA SER A 64 -3.60 10.40 -14.82
C SER A 64 -2.18 10.10 -14.33
N LEU A 65 -1.79 8.82 -14.23
CA LEU A 65 -0.43 8.41 -13.91
C LEU A 65 0.40 8.28 -15.18
N SER A 66 1.68 8.66 -15.14
CA SER A 66 2.61 8.37 -16.24
C SER A 66 2.76 6.85 -16.44
N TYR A 67 3.19 6.43 -17.64
CA TYR A 67 3.43 5.01 -17.91
C TYR A 67 4.38 4.37 -16.89
N GLN A 68 5.47 5.07 -16.54
CA GLN A 68 6.47 4.61 -15.57
C GLN A 68 5.90 4.46 -14.15
N LEU A 69 4.94 5.30 -13.77
CA LEU A 69 4.28 5.19 -12.46
C LEU A 69 3.25 4.05 -12.46
N ARG A 70 2.52 3.86 -13.57
CA ARG A 70 1.54 2.77 -13.70
C ARG A 70 2.14 1.39 -13.53
N THR A 71 3.37 1.15 -13.98
CA THR A 71 4.05 -0.15 -13.79
C THR A 71 4.38 -0.47 -12.33
N ARG A 72 4.22 0.50 -11.42
CA ARG A 72 4.45 0.37 -9.98
C ARG A 72 3.15 0.26 -9.18
N VAL A 73 2.00 0.23 -9.84
CA VAL A 73 0.68 0.16 -9.21
C VAL A 73 -0.04 -1.11 -9.63
N ALA A 74 -0.38 -1.97 -8.67
CA ALA A 74 -1.37 -3.01 -8.85
C ALA A 74 -2.75 -2.47 -8.45
N PHE A 75 -3.74 -2.61 -9.33
CA PHE A 75 -5.12 -2.24 -9.05
C PHE A 75 -5.91 -3.50 -8.73
N ILE A 76 -6.46 -3.58 -7.53
CA ILE A 76 -7.27 -4.71 -7.09
C ILE A 76 -8.60 -4.22 -6.53
N ASN A 77 -9.65 -5.04 -6.62
CA ASN A 77 -10.96 -4.66 -6.12
C ASN A 77 -11.03 -4.86 -4.61
N ASN A 78 -10.57 -6.00 -4.10
CA ASN A 78 -10.60 -6.33 -2.69
C ASN A 78 -9.22 -6.80 -2.21
N LEU A 79 -8.96 -6.72 -0.90
CA LEU A 79 -7.73 -7.26 -0.31
C LEU A 79 -7.55 -8.76 -0.57
N THR A 80 -8.65 -9.50 -0.71
CA THR A 80 -8.65 -10.93 -1.04
C THR A 80 -8.15 -11.24 -2.45
N ASP A 81 -8.17 -10.25 -3.36
CA ASP A 81 -7.65 -10.40 -4.73
C ASP A 81 -6.13 -10.24 -4.78
N PHE A 82 -5.50 -9.88 -3.66
CA PHE A 82 -4.06 -9.69 -3.58
C PHE A 82 -3.31 -11.01 -3.80
N LYS A 83 -2.32 -10.98 -4.70
CA LYS A 83 -1.46 -12.13 -5.02
C LYS A 83 -0.01 -11.84 -4.59
N PRO A 84 0.42 -12.26 -3.38
CA PRO A 84 1.76 -11.96 -2.87
C PRO A 84 2.89 -12.43 -3.79
N SER A 85 2.68 -13.55 -4.49
CA SER A 85 3.67 -14.14 -5.39
C SER A 85 4.07 -13.24 -6.56
N VAL A 86 3.21 -12.31 -6.98
CA VAL A 86 3.54 -11.32 -8.04
C VAL A 86 4.60 -10.33 -7.55
N PHE A 87 4.74 -10.17 -6.24
CA PHE A 87 5.72 -9.31 -5.59
C PHE A 87 6.89 -10.09 -4.97
N GLY A 88 7.06 -11.37 -5.33
CA GLY A 88 8.12 -12.23 -4.79
C GLY A 88 7.89 -12.71 -3.36
N MET A 89 6.69 -12.53 -2.80
CA MET A 89 6.33 -13.03 -1.47
C MET A 89 5.73 -14.45 -1.55
N PRO A 90 5.82 -15.24 -0.46
CA PRO A 90 5.21 -16.57 -0.40
C PRO A 90 3.70 -16.51 -0.69
N LYS A 91 3.17 -17.55 -1.33
CA LYS A 91 1.71 -17.69 -1.51
C LYS A 91 1.05 -17.86 -0.13
N TYR A 92 -0.20 -17.42 -0.02
CA TYR A 92 -1.01 -17.76 1.14
C TYR A 92 -1.15 -19.29 1.24
N HIS A 93 -0.70 -19.85 2.36
CA HIS A 93 -1.05 -21.20 2.78
C HIS A 93 -2.17 -21.05 3.82
N LYS A 94 -3.36 -21.61 3.53
CA LYS A 94 -4.53 -21.53 4.43
C LYS A 94 -4.24 -22.08 5.84
N GLU A 95 -3.25 -22.94 5.97
CA GLU A 95 -2.86 -23.62 7.21
C GLU A 95 -2.01 -22.75 8.16
N SER A 96 -1.61 -21.56 7.73
CA SER A 96 -0.71 -20.66 8.49
C SER A 96 -1.43 -19.53 9.24
N LEU A 97 -2.76 -19.56 9.32
CA LEU A 97 -3.53 -18.58 10.10
C LEU A 97 -3.37 -18.88 11.60
N GLN A 98 -2.22 -18.52 12.18
CA GLN A 98 -2.22 -18.04 13.55
C GLN A 98 -2.97 -16.71 13.51
N GLU A 99 -4.21 -16.68 14.01
CA GLU A 99 -4.92 -15.43 14.27
C GLU A 99 -4.03 -14.59 15.20
N LEU A 100 -3.42 -13.55 14.63
CA LEU A 100 -2.81 -12.49 15.42
C LEU A 100 -3.96 -11.73 16.10
N HIS A 101 -4.27 -12.12 17.32
CA HIS A 101 -5.21 -11.42 18.17
C HIS A 101 -4.58 -10.07 18.56
N LEU A 102 -4.80 -9.04 17.75
CA LEU A 102 -4.37 -7.68 18.05
C LEU A 102 -5.30 -7.12 19.14
N THR A 103 -4.90 -7.27 20.40
CA THR A 103 -5.55 -6.54 21.51
C THR A 103 -5.07 -5.10 21.50
N PHE A 104 -5.94 -4.18 21.14
CA PHE A 104 -5.73 -2.76 21.39
C PHE A 104 -6.10 -2.50 22.86
N SER A 105 -5.10 -2.22 23.70
CA SER A 105 -5.34 -1.69 25.04
C SER A 105 -5.73 -0.22 24.92
N ASP A 106 -6.99 0.07 25.16
CA ASP A 106 -7.48 1.44 25.32
C ASP A 106 -6.83 2.02 26.58
N GLN A 107 -5.86 2.91 26.40
CA GLN A 107 -5.31 3.73 27.49
C GLN A 107 -6.06 5.06 27.38
N GLY A 108 -7.07 5.22 28.23
CA GLY A 108 -7.94 6.39 28.32
C GLY A 108 -7.24 7.67 28.76
#